data_AF-A0A377NDK8-F1
#
_entry.id   AF-A0A377NDK8-F1
#
_cell.length_a   1.000
_cell.length_b   1.000
_cell.length_c   1.000
_cell.angle_alpha   90.00
_cell.angle_beta   90.00
_cell.angle_gamma   90.00
#
_symmetry.space_group_name_H-M   'P 1'
#
loop_
_entity.id
_entity.type
_entity.pdbx_description
1 polymer ?
#
loop_
_entity_poly.entity_id
_entity_poly.type
_entity_poly.pdbx_seq_one_letter_code
_entity_poly.pdbx_strand_id
1 'polypeptide(L)'
;MAFAKEHAAWFEKNQVILNITVEEKLANIITDDDVLRDEIKQLRFIHLSINESFPQLSAGKNNAQLVALKNDFTLWLDGMGSGNANMAPIFDHIFTWVKLDRALFWELYQGENFTIILPSLLRNLNRFCRNVVIDGLDSAEYFDALNKTDVQGMKGMLWPGVEAAALDNLLESPSQFH
;
A
#
# COMPACT_ATOMS: atom_id res chain seq x y z
N MET A 1 1.78 -0.53 -18.38
CA MET A 1 0.97 0.64 -18.78
C MET A 1 -0.23 0.32 -19.66
N ALA A 2 -0.12 -0.58 -20.65
CA ALA A 2 -1.25 -0.95 -21.52
C ALA A 2 -2.54 -1.30 -20.76
N PHE A 3 -2.47 -2.23 -19.79
CA PHE A 3 -3.60 -2.60 -18.94
C PHE A 3 -4.26 -1.40 -18.22
N ALA A 4 -3.45 -0.55 -17.57
CA ALA A 4 -3.98 0.60 -16.84
C ALA A 4 -4.71 1.59 -17.77
N LYS A 5 -4.19 1.80 -18.99
CA LYS A 5 -4.84 2.65 -19.99
C LYS A 5 -6.13 2.04 -20.52
N GLU A 6 -6.11 0.74 -20.83
CA GLU A 6 -7.27 0.00 -21.33
C GLU A 6 -8.45 0.04 -20.35
N HIS A 7 -8.17 -0.09 -19.05
CA HIS A 7 -9.20 -0.11 -18.01
C HIS A 7 -9.33 1.21 -17.23
N ALA A 8 -8.74 2.30 -17.71
CA ALA A 8 -8.70 3.58 -16.99
C ALA A 8 -10.09 4.07 -16.57
N ALA A 9 -11.05 4.04 -17.49
CA ALA A 9 -12.43 4.46 -17.22
C ALA A 9 -13.09 3.66 -16.08
N TRP A 10 -12.74 2.39 -15.92
CA TRP A 10 -13.26 1.55 -14.84
C TRP A 10 -12.67 1.96 -13.49
N PHE A 11 -11.35 2.13 -13.41
CA PHE A 11 -10.68 2.56 -12.17
C PHE A 11 -11.16 3.94 -11.72
N GLU A 12 -11.27 4.89 -12.65
CA GLU A 12 -11.73 6.26 -12.36
C GLU A 12 -13.19 6.29 -11.90
N LYS A 13 -14.08 5.61 -12.62
CA LYS A 13 -15.51 5.58 -12.30
C LYS A 13 -15.78 4.99 -10.92
N ASN A 14 -15.08 3.89 -10.59
CA ASN A 14 -15.31 3.17 -9.33
C ASN A 14 -14.41 3.64 -8.18
N GLN A 15 -13.56 4.65 -8.43
CA GLN A 15 -12.57 5.16 -7.47
C GLN A 15 -11.65 4.08 -6.88
N VAL A 16 -11.29 3.09 -7.70
CA VAL A 16 -10.40 1.99 -7.29
C VAL A 16 -8.96 2.39 -7.57
N ILE A 17 -8.09 2.19 -6.58
CA ILE A 17 -6.66 2.46 -6.68
C ILE A 17 -5.98 1.28 -7.38
N LEU A 18 -5.20 1.55 -8.43
CA LEU A 18 -4.26 0.59 -9.00
C LEU A 18 -2.88 0.80 -8.36
N ASN A 19 -2.52 -0.06 -7.41
CA ASN A 19 -1.21 -0.01 -6.76
C ASN A 19 -0.18 -0.84 -7.53
N ILE A 20 0.90 -0.22 -8.00
CA ILE A 20 1.94 -0.86 -8.82
C ILE A 20 3.26 -0.87 -8.06
N THR A 21 3.84 -2.06 -7.84
CA THR A 21 5.15 -2.17 -7.22
C THR A 21 6.26 -1.66 -8.12
N VAL A 22 7.14 -0.82 -7.56
CA VAL A 22 8.26 -0.19 -8.26
C VAL A 22 9.55 -0.52 -7.54
N GLU A 23 10.44 -1.22 -8.23
CA GLU A 23 11.82 -1.46 -7.81
C GLU A 23 12.74 -0.31 -8.25
N GLU A 24 13.96 -0.24 -7.71
CA GLU A 24 14.93 0.83 -8.00
C GLU A 24 15.13 1.11 -9.50
N LYS A 25 15.26 0.06 -10.32
CA LYS A 25 15.46 0.22 -11.77
C LYS A 25 14.26 0.86 -12.45
N LEU A 26 13.05 0.44 -12.08
CA LEU A 26 11.82 1.02 -12.61
C LEU A 26 11.62 2.45 -12.11
N ALA A 27 11.97 2.72 -10.85
CA ALA A 27 11.97 4.06 -10.30
C ALA A 27 12.87 5.00 -11.11
N ASN A 28 14.09 4.58 -11.46
CA ASN A 28 14.99 5.36 -12.33
C ASN A 28 14.37 5.62 -13.70
N ILE A 29 13.79 4.60 -14.34
CA ILE A 29 13.14 4.76 -15.64
C ILE A 29 12.00 5.79 -15.55
N ILE A 30 11.15 5.71 -14.51
CA ILE A 30 10.05 6.65 -14.31
C ILE A 30 10.57 8.08 -14.04
N THR A 31 11.69 8.22 -13.32
CA THR A 31 12.29 9.54 -13.04
C THR A 31 13.14 10.09 -14.17
N ASP A 32 13.57 9.29 -15.14
CA ASP A 32 14.41 9.76 -16.24
C ASP A 32 13.62 9.97 -17.54
N ASP A 33 12.47 9.31 -17.68
CA ASP A 33 11.59 9.42 -18.86
C ASP A 33 10.38 10.31 -18.56
N ASP A 34 10.46 11.57 -19.00
CA ASP A 34 9.38 12.56 -18.83
C ASP A 34 8.09 12.14 -19.53
N VAL A 35 8.17 11.46 -20.68
CA VAL A 35 6.98 11.03 -21.42
C VAL A 35 6.25 9.95 -20.64
N LEU A 36 6.97 8.92 -20.19
CA LEU A 36 6.38 7.87 -19.35
C LEU A 36 5.81 8.46 -18.05
N ARG A 37 6.54 9.37 -17.42
CA ARG A 37 6.11 10.00 -16.18
C ARG A 37 4.81 10.77 -16.38
N ASP A 38 4.72 11.60 -17.40
CA ASP A 38 3.51 12.35 -17.71
C ASP A 38 2.33 11.43 -18.06
N GLU A 39 2.58 10.33 -18.77
CA GLU A 39 1.55 9.32 -19.02
C GLU A 39 1.00 8.70 -17.74
N ILE A 40 1.86 8.34 -16.78
CA ILE A 40 1.41 7.80 -15.49
C ILE A 40 0.65 8.86 -14.70
N LYS A 41 1.10 10.13 -14.73
CA LYS A 41 0.45 11.25 -14.02
C LYS A 41 -0.97 11.54 -14.52
N GLN A 42 -1.28 11.25 -15.78
CA GLN A 42 -2.66 11.36 -16.28
C GLN A 42 -3.58 10.31 -15.64
N LEU A 43 -3.05 9.16 -15.25
CA LEU A 43 -3.79 8.07 -14.63
C LEU A 43 -3.79 8.21 -13.10
N ARG A 44 -4.56 9.17 -12.59
CA ARG A 44 -4.56 9.55 -11.15
C ARG A 44 -4.90 8.44 -10.17
N PHE A 45 -5.52 7.35 -10.64
CA PHE A 45 -5.82 6.16 -9.84
C PHE A 45 -4.58 5.28 -9.61
N ILE A 46 -3.46 5.53 -10.29
CA ILE A 46 -2.21 4.78 -10.09
C ILE A 46 -1.48 5.31 -8.88
N HIS A 47 -1.23 4.42 -7.92
CA HIS A 47 -0.30 4.64 -6.82
C HIS A 47 0.92 3.72 -6.99
N LEU A 48 2.08 4.15 -6.48
CA LEU A 48 3.32 3.37 -6.57
C LEU A 48 3.68 2.75 -5.22
N SER A 49 3.97 1.45 -5.22
CA SER A 49 4.37 0.68 -4.05
C SER A 49 5.87 0.48 -4.01
N ILE A 50 6.51 0.92 -2.93
CA ILE A 50 7.94 0.76 -2.69
C ILE A 50 8.12 -0.23 -1.54
N ASN A 51 8.89 -1.30 -1.75
CA ASN A 51 9.17 -2.28 -0.72
C ASN A 51 10.20 -1.77 0.30
N GLU A 52 10.16 -2.27 1.53
CA GLU A 52 11.12 -1.93 2.59
C GLU A 52 12.59 -2.20 2.21
N SER A 53 12.85 -3.15 1.31
CA SER A 53 14.18 -3.48 0.76
C SER A 53 14.71 -2.47 -0.28
N PHE A 54 13.96 -1.41 -0.59
CA PHE A 54 14.39 -0.39 -1.55
C PHE A 54 15.72 0.26 -1.13
N PRO A 55 16.68 0.45 -2.06
CA PRO A 55 18.00 0.97 -1.72
C PRO A 55 17.94 2.32 -1.02
N GLN A 56 18.64 2.40 0.12
CA GLN A 56 18.71 3.60 0.95
C GLN A 56 17.32 4.14 1.36
N LEU A 57 16.32 3.28 1.54
CA LEU A 57 14.98 3.70 1.99
C LEU A 57 15.01 4.46 3.32
N SER A 58 15.87 4.01 4.25
CA SER A 58 16.08 4.64 5.56
C SER A 58 16.68 6.05 5.49
N ALA A 59 17.16 6.50 4.32
CA ALA A 59 17.60 7.88 4.13
C ALA A 59 16.43 8.87 4.03
N GLY A 60 15.19 8.38 3.90
CA GLY A 60 13.98 9.21 3.91
C GLY A 60 14.03 10.32 2.87
N LYS A 61 13.83 11.57 3.30
CA LYS A 61 13.91 12.76 2.42
C LYS A 61 15.28 13.01 1.79
N ASN A 62 16.34 12.35 2.27
CA ASN A 62 17.67 12.46 1.67
C ASN A 62 17.87 11.48 0.50
N ASN A 63 16.93 10.57 0.26
CA ASN A 63 16.92 9.73 -0.93
C ASN A 63 16.27 10.52 -2.09
N ALA A 64 17.12 11.03 -2.99
CA ALA A 64 16.67 11.87 -4.11
C ALA A 64 15.66 11.17 -5.03
N GLN A 65 15.82 9.85 -5.23
CA GLN A 65 14.93 9.06 -6.08
C GLN A 65 13.53 8.94 -5.47
N LEU A 66 13.45 8.66 -4.15
CA LEU A 66 12.15 8.63 -3.44
C LEU A 66 11.47 10.00 -3.43
N VAL A 67 12.24 11.07 -3.23
CA VAL A 67 11.70 12.43 -3.27
C VAL A 67 11.19 12.78 -4.66
N ALA A 68 11.92 12.41 -5.72
CA ALA A 68 11.48 12.61 -7.10
C ALA A 68 10.15 11.89 -7.37
N LEU A 69 10.04 10.61 -6.99
CA LEU A 69 8.78 9.85 -7.12
C LEU A 69 7.64 10.47 -6.30
N LYS A 70 7.90 10.85 -5.04
CA LYS A 70 6.91 11.46 -4.14
C LYS A 70 6.32 12.76 -4.72
N ASN A 71 7.12 13.54 -5.42
CA ASN A 71 6.67 14.82 -5.98
C ASN A 71 5.62 14.64 -7.09
N ASP A 72 5.65 13.51 -7.78
CA ASP A 72 4.77 13.24 -8.92
C ASP A 72 3.67 12.20 -8.60
N PHE A 73 3.86 11.33 -7.61
CA PHE A 73 3.00 10.18 -7.35
C PHE A 73 2.68 9.97 -5.87
N THR A 74 1.53 9.37 -5.59
CA THR A 74 1.19 8.84 -4.27
C THR A 74 1.98 7.56 -4.01
N LEU A 75 2.81 7.56 -2.96
CA LEU A 75 3.65 6.41 -2.60
C LEU A 75 3.07 5.59 -1.46
N TRP A 76 3.21 4.26 -1.60
CA TRP A 76 2.95 3.25 -0.60
C TRP A 76 4.26 2.66 -0.11
N LEU A 77 4.38 2.44 1.20
CA LEU A 77 5.40 1.56 1.76
C LEU A 77 4.82 0.16 1.88
N ASP A 78 5.40 -0.80 1.18
CA ASP A 78 5.03 -2.21 1.24
C ASP A 78 5.97 -2.99 2.15
N GLY A 79 5.38 -3.78 3.04
CA GLY A 79 6.10 -4.71 3.90
C GLY A 79 6.68 -4.05 5.15
N MET A 80 6.03 -3.00 5.67
CA MET A 80 6.53 -2.27 6.84
C MET A 80 6.71 -3.18 8.05
N GLY A 81 7.91 -3.14 8.62
CA GLY A 81 8.32 -3.93 9.77
C GLY A 81 8.83 -5.32 9.41
N SER A 82 9.21 -5.52 8.15
CA SER A 82 10.00 -6.67 7.72
C SER A 82 11.46 -6.61 8.23
N GLY A 83 11.90 -5.46 8.74
CA GLY A 83 13.21 -5.27 9.36
C GLY A 83 14.30 -4.78 8.40
N ASN A 84 13.92 -4.38 7.18
CA ASN A 84 14.83 -3.93 6.13
C ASN A 84 15.12 -2.42 6.17
N ALA A 85 14.28 -1.64 6.85
CA ALA A 85 14.42 -0.20 6.99
C ALA A 85 13.82 0.32 8.29
N ASN A 86 14.22 1.54 8.68
CA ASN A 86 13.63 2.23 9.81
C ASN A 86 12.39 3.06 9.40
N MET A 87 11.75 3.72 10.37
CA MET A 87 10.56 4.56 10.13
C MET A 87 10.86 5.99 9.67
N ALA A 88 12.13 6.35 9.42
CA ALA A 88 12.49 7.71 8.95
C ALA A 88 11.69 8.18 7.72
N PRO A 89 11.51 7.39 6.65
CA PRO A 89 10.72 7.83 5.49
C PRO A 89 9.22 8.05 5.82
N ILE A 90 8.68 7.36 6.82
CA ILE A 90 7.31 7.60 7.29
C ILE A 90 7.24 8.96 8.01
N PHE A 91 8.20 9.24 8.90
CA PHE A 91 8.26 10.52 9.63
C PHE A 91 8.58 11.71 8.72
N ASP A 92 9.34 11.51 7.65
CA ASP A 92 9.59 12.50 6.59
C ASP A 92 8.41 12.66 5.62
N HIS A 93 7.28 12.00 5.88
CA HIS A 93 6.07 12.01 5.07
C HIS A 93 6.32 11.61 3.61
N ILE A 94 7.25 10.69 3.36
CA ILE A 94 7.51 10.16 2.00
C ILE A 94 6.33 9.33 1.52
N PHE A 95 5.73 8.56 2.42
CA PHE A 95 4.63 7.64 2.11
C PHE A 95 3.28 8.17 2.62
N THR A 96 2.26 8.05 1.77
CA THR A 96 0.87 8.38 2.13
C THR A 96 0.09 7.14 2.57
N TRP A 97 0.57 5.97 2.17
CA TRP A 97 0.03 4.67 2.55
C TRP A 97 1.13 3.77 3.10
N VAL A 98 0.80 2.97 4.10
CA VAL A 98 1.67 1.94 4.67
C VAL A 98 0.91 0.63 4.67
N LYS A 99 1.51 -0.40 4.09
CA LYS A 99 1.02 -1.78 4.22
C LYS A 99 1.96 -2.54 5.16
N LEU A 100 1.40 -3.08 6.24
CA LEU A 100 2.17 -3.87 7.20
C LEU A 100 2.66 -5.16 6.58
N ASP A 101 3.85 -5.60 6.99
CA ASP A 101 4.32 -6.93 6.66
C ASP A 101 3.40 -8.01 7.27
N ARG A 102 3.20 -9.09 6.52
CA ARG A 102 2.34 -10.21 6.94
C ARG A 102 2.87 -10.87 8.20
N ALA A 103 4.18 -11.13 8.30
CA ALA A 103 4.76 -11.80 9.46
C ALA A 103 4.64 -10.93 10.71
N LEU A 104 4.91 -9.62 10.58
CA LEU A 104 4.70 -8.66 11.67
C LEU A 104 3.25 -8.70 12.17
N PHE A 105 2.27 -8.66 11.27
CA PHE A 105 0.86 -8.71 11.68
C PHE A 105 0.56 -9.96 12.52
N TRP A 106 1.05 -11.13 12.11
CA TRP A 106 0.82 -12.37 12.86
C TRP A 106 1.46 -12.39 14.24
N GLU A 107 2.61 -11.75 14.40
CA GLU A 107 3.23 -11.53 15.73
C GLU A 107 2.40 -10.57 16.58
N LEU A 108 1.87 -9.50 15.97
CA LEU A 108 1.03 -8.52 16.64
C LEU A 108 -0.35 -9.07 17.01
N TYR A 109 -0.84 -10.09 16.32
CA TYR A 109 -2.14 -10.70 16.63
C TYR A 109 -2.09 -11.59 17.89
N GLN A 110 -0.91 -11.90 18.42
CA GLN A 110 -0.77 -12.79 19.58
C GLN A 110 -1.00 -12.06 20.92
N GLY A 111 -1.96 -12.54 21.71
CA GLY A 111 -2.13 -12.15 23.12
C GLY A 111 -2.25 -10.65 23.34
N GLU A 112 -1.45 -10.11 24.26
CA GLU A 112 -1.46 -8.68 24.61
C GLU A 112 -0.94 -7.76 23.49
N ASN A 113 -0.22 -8.31 22.50
CA ASN A 113 0.25 -7.51 21.38
C ASN A 113 -0.93 -6.93 20.59
N PHE A 114 -2.03 -7.68 20.47
CA PHE A 114 -3.19 -7.25 19.70
C PHE A 114 -3.98 -6.14 20.41
N THR A 115 -4.04 -6.20 21.75
CA THR A 115 -4.84 -5.25 22.54
C THR A 115 -4.07 -4.00 22.94
N ILE A 116 -2.74 -4.06 22.99
CA ILE A 116 -1.89 -2.95 23.47
C ILE A 116 -0.97 -2.42 22.36
N ILE A 117 -0.20 -3.30 21.73
CA ILE A 117 0.89 -2.90 20.83
C ILE A 117 0.35 -2.47 19.48
N LEU A 118 -0.53 -3.27 18.87
CA LEU A 118 -1.13 -2.94 17.56
C LEU A 118 -1.87 -1.60 17.60
N PRO A 119 -2.76 -1.29 18.57
CA PRO A 119 -3.43 0.02 18.64
C PRO A 119 -2.44 1.18 18.81
N SER A 120 -1.35 0.97 19.56
CA SER A 120 -0.31 1.99 19.74
C SER A 120 0.49 2.22 18.47
N LEU A 121 0.83 1.15 17.74
CA LEU A 121 1.48 1.21 16.44
C LEU A 121 0.60 1.94 15.43
N LEU A 122 -0.66 1.51 15.26
CA LEU A 122 -1.62 2.13 14.33
C LEU A 122 -1.79 3.61 14.64
N ARG A 123 -1.94 3.99 15.91
CA ARG A 123 -2.03 5.40 16.33
C ARG A 123 -0.80 6.20 15.94
N ASN A 124 0.39 5.64 16.09
CA ASN A 124 1.62 6.32 15.69
C ASN A 124 1.74 6.42 14.17
N LEU A 125 1.43 5.36 13.43
CA LEU A 125 1.45 5.37 11.97
C LEU A 125 0.46 6.41 11.44
N ASN A 126 -0.80 6.40 11.91
CA ASN A 126 -1.84 7.33 11.46
C ASN A 126 -1.53 8.82 11.74
N ARG A 127 -0.58 9.13 12.64
CA ARG A 127 -0.08 10.50 12.84
C ARG A 127 0.78 11.00 11.69
N PHE A 128 1.56 10.11 11.06
CA PHE A 128 2.53 10.47 10.03
C PHE A 128 2.11 10.02 8.63
N CYS A 129 1.37 8.92 8.56
CA CYS A 129 0.86 8.28 7.37
C CYS A 129 -0.59 7.84 7.63
N ARG A 130 -1.56 8.57 7.07
CA ARG A 130 -2.98 8.45 7.44
C ARG A 130 -3.67 7.16 6.99
N ASN A 131 -3.00 6.34 6.19
CA ASN A 131 -3.62 5.19 5.58
C ASN A 131 -2.78 3.93 5.83
N VAL A 132 -3.25 3.07 6.73
CA VAL A 132 -2.64 1.78 7.05
C VAL A 132 -3.48 0.65 6.46
N VAL A 133 -2.81 -0.27 5.78
CA VAL A 133 -3.38 -1.50 5.22
C VAL A 133 -2.72 -2.71 5.87
N ILE A 134 -3.50 -3.73 6.18
CA ILE A 134 -3.00 -5.00 6.73
C ILE A 134 -3.16 -6.10 5.67
N ASP A 135 -2.08 -6.85 5.41
CA ASP A 135 -2.09 -8.01 4.52
C ASP A 135 -2.13 -9.31 5.34
N GLY A 136 -2.58 -10.40 4.71
CA GLY A 136 -2.64 -11.74 5.31
C GLY A 136 -3.95 -12.10 5.99
N LEU A 137 -5.07 -11.44 5.67
CA LEU A 137 -6.38 -11.83 6.19
C LEU A 137 -6.98 -13.01 5.42
N ASP A 138 -6.90 -14.19 6.02
CA ASP A 138 -7.34 -15.44 5.40
C ASP A 138 -8.61 -16.03 6.10
N SER A 139 -9.15 -15.37 7.13
CA SER A 139 -10.35 -15.78 7.87
C SER A 139 -11.21 -14.59 8.29
N ALA A 140 -12.54 -14.76 8.29
CA ALA A 140 -13.50 -13.75 8.72
C ALA A 140 -13.31 -13.33 10.18
N GLU A 141 -12.82 -14.23 11.04
CA GLU A 141 -12.49 -13.90 12.44
C GLU A 141 -11.49 -12.74 12.55
N TYR A 142 -10.44 -12.77 11.73
CA TYR A 142 -9.40 -11.73 11.73
C TYR A 142 -9.91 -10.42 11.16
N PHE A 143 -10.80 -10.51 10.16
CA PHE A 143 -11.49 -9.34 9.63
C PHE A 143 -12.31 -8.66 10.71
N ASP A 144 -13.17 -9.38 11.42
CA ASP A 144 -14.03 -8.81 12.46
C ASP A 144 -13.23 -8.18 13.62
N ALA A 145 -12.09 -8.79 13.96
CA ALA A 145 -11.17 -8.25 14.95
C ALA A 145 -10.57 -6.91 14.51
N LEU A 146 -10.11 -6.82 13.24
CA LEU A 146 -9.50 -5.62 12.68
C LEU A 146 -10.51 -4.55 12.24
N ASN A 147 -11.76 -4.92 11.97
CA ASN A 147 -12.81 -3.99 11.53
C ASN A 147 -13.16 -2.94 12.62
N LYS A 148 -12.75 -3.19 13.86
CA LYS A 148 -12.88 -2.25 14.99
C LYS A 148 -11.65 -1.38 15.20
N THR A 149 -10.61 -1.53 14.38
CA THR A 149 -9.35 -0.79 14.46
C THR A 149 -9.29 0.33 13.42
N ASP A 150 -8.36 1.27 13.59
CA ASP A 150 -8.19 2.43 12.72
C ASP A 150 -7.34 2.12 11.47
N VAL A 151 -7.69 1.05 10.76
CA VAL A 151 -7.05 0.65 9.49
C VAL A 151 -7.94 1.04 8.30
N GLN A 152 -7.32 1.45 7.20
CA GLN A 152 -8.01 1.93 6.00
C GLN A 152 -8.24 0.82 4.97
N GLY A 153 -7.55 -0.31 5.09
CA GLY A 153 -7.75 -1.43 4.18
C GLY A 153 -7.22 -2.74 4.73
N MET A 154 -7.72 -3.82 4.15
CA MET A 154 -7.34 -5.20 4.47
C MET A 154 -7.13 -5.96 3.17
N LYS A 155 -6.17 -6.89 3.17
CA LYS A 155 -5.86 -7.74 2.02
C LYS A 155 -5.59 -9.16 2.52
N GLY A 156 -5.95 -10.15 1.70
CA GLY A 156 -5.67 -11.55 1.96
C GLY A 156 -6.58 -12.46 1.14
N MET A 157 -6.60 -13.74 1.47
CA MET A 157 -7.35 -14.73 0.69
C MET A 157 -8.87 -14.57 0.77
N LEU A 158 -9.38 -13.75 1.70
CA LEU A 158 -10.79 -13.36 1.74
C LEU A 158 -11.23 -12.58 0.48
N TRP A 159 -10.31 -11.87 -0.18
CA TRP A 159 -10.55 -11.18 -1.45
C TRP A 159 -9.57 -11.72 -2.50
N PRO A 160 -9.89 -12.86 -3.14
CA PRO A 160 -9.00 -13.46 -4.12
C PRO A 160 -8.82 -12.54 -5.33
N GLY A 161 -7.65 -12.65 -5.97
CA GLY A 161 -7.39 -11.94 -7.21
C GLY A 161 -8.36 -12.37 -8.31
N VAL A 162 -8.74 -11.41 -9.15
CA VAL A 162 -9.59 -11.64 -10.32
C VAL A 162 -8.83 -11.36 -11.59
N GLU A 163 -9.25 -12.00 -12.68
CA GLU A 163 -8.77 -11.68 -14.02
C GLU A 163 -9.31 -10.32 -14.49
N ALA A 164 -8.63 -9.71 -15.46
CA ALA A 164 -9.01 -8.42 -16.05
C ALA A 164 -10.48 -8.36 -16.51
N ALA A 165 -11.01 -9.46 -17.05
CA ALA A 165 -12.39 -9.54 -17.52
C ALA A 165 -13.44 -9.54 -16.39
N ALA A 166 -13.01 -9.75 -15.15
CA ALA A 166 -13.86 -9.91 -13.98
C ALA A 166 -13.66 -8.78 -12.95
N LEU A 167 -13.17 -7.62 -13.37
CA LEU A 167 -12.94 -6.46 -12.49
C LEU A 167 -14.19 -6.06 -11.69
N ASP A 168 -15.37 -6.13 -12.28
CA ASP A 168 -16.63 -5.80 -11.59
C ASP A 168 -16.88 -6.67 -10.34
N ASN A 169 -16.34 -7.89 -10.29
CA ASN A 169 -16.44 -8.76 -9.12
C ASN A 169 -15.71 -8.18 -7.90
N LEU A 170 -14.76 -7.26 -8.09
CA LEU A 170 -14.07 -6.57 -6.99
C LEU A 170 -14.97 -5.54 -6.28
N LEU A 171 -16.09 -5.16 -6.88
CA LEU A 171 -17.06 -4.23 -6.29
C LEU A 171 -18.07 -4.94 -5.39
N GLU A 172 -18.17 -6.26 -5.51
CA GLU A 172 -19.08 -7.07 -4.72
C GLU A 172 -18.46 -7.39 -3.35
N SER A 173 -19.26 -7.25 -2.29
CA SER A 173 -18.85 -7.72 -0.97
C SER A 173 -18.84 -9.24 -0.94
N PRO A 174 -17.74 -9.89 -0.51
CA PRO A 174 -17.72 -11.34 -0.42
C PRO A 174 -18.83 -11.87 0.49
N SER A 175 -19.48 -12.95 0.08
CA SER A 175 -20.63 -13.54 0.77
C SER A 175 -20.34 -13.94 2.22
N GLN A 176 -19.07 -14.18 2.56
CA GLN A 176 -18.62 -14.50 3.93
C GLN A 176 -18.76 -13.33 4.92
N PHE A 177 -19.09 -12.13 4.44
CA PHE A 177 -19.35 -10.93 5.25
C PHE A 177 -20.83 -10.55 5.31
N HIS A 178 -21.74 -11.41 4.80
CA HIS A 178 -23.19 -11.21 4.80
C HIS A 178 -23.89 -12.07 5.87
#